data_AF-A0A940FS07-F1
#
_entry.id   AF-A0A940FS07-F1
#
_cell.length_a   1.000
_cell.length_b   1.000
_cell.length_c   1.000
_cell.angle_alpha   90.00
_cell.angle_beta   90.00
_cell.angle_gamma   90.00
#
_symmetry.space_group_name_H-M   'P 1'
#
loop_
_entity.id
_entity.type
_entity.pdbx_description
1 polymer ?
#
loop_
_entity_poly.entity_id
_entity_poly.type
_entity_poly.pdbx_seq_one_letter_code
_entity_poly.pdbx_strand_id
1 'polypeptide(L)'
;ASLLVLQPIILFQLVGKGAYWRSSALWNFNTESGAYNVPLGIGAGHAMKVNKIVFNMFLEPQFTFLHYGAGQPAFNYLLELIANFKLLINCQYKVF
;
A
#
# COMPACT_ATOMS: atom_id res chain seq x y z
N ALA A 1 23.66 -10.41 -7.29
CA ALA A 1 22.20 -10.42 -7.42
C ALA A 1 21.72 -9.01 -7.75
N SER A 2 21.60 -8.71 -9.03
CA SER A 2 21.01 -7.47 -9.54
C SER A 2 19.48 -7.60 -9.48
N LEU A 3 18.84 -6.73 -8.71
CA LEU A 3 17.39 -6.74 -8.47
C LEU A 3 16.78 -5.43 -8.94
N LEU A 4 15.79 -5.52 -9.82
CA LEU A 4 14.91 -4.42 -10.18
C LEU A 4 13.60 -4.56 -9.40
N VAL A 5 13.20 -3.51 -8.71
CA VAL A 5 11.95 -3.47 -7.93
C VAL A 5 11.06 -2.34 -8.45
N LEU A 6 9.79 -2.65 -8.72
CA LEU A 6 8.77 -1.69 -9.14
C LEU A 6 7.58 -1.76 -8.19
N GLN A 7 7.06 -0.60 -7.80
CA GLN A 7 5.88 -0.50 -6.94
C GLN A 7 4.78 0.34 -7.59
N PRO A 8 3.88 -0.26 -8.39
CA PRO A 8 2.67 0.43 -8.79
C PRO A 8 1.79 0.68 -7.56
N ILE A 9 1.27 1.91 -7.47
CA ILE A 9 0.31 2.31 -6.43
C ILE A 9 -0.85 3.00 -7.11
N ILE A 10 -2.05 2.50 -6.85
CA ILE A 10 -3.31 3.13 -7.23
C ILE A 10 -4.05 3.48 -5.94
N LEU A 11 -4.49 4.72 -5.81
CA LEU A 11 -5.25 5.19 -4.66
C LEU A 11 -6.54 5.85 -5.15
N PHE A 12 -7.67 5.40 -4.63
CA PHE A 12 -8.97 5.98 -4.93
C PHE A 12 -9.70 6.34 -3.63
N GLN A 13 -9.92 7.63 -3.42
CA GLN A 13 -10.62 8.11 -2.24
C GLN A 13 -12.13 7.93 -2.42
N LEU A 14 -12.78 7.25 -1.46
CA LEU A 14 -14.23 7.14 -1.46
C LEU A 14 -14.85 8.47 -1.01
N VAL A 15 -16.06 8.77 -1.51
CA VAL A 15 -16.74 10.03 -1.21
C VAL A 15 -17.10 10.09 0.28
N GLY A 16 -16.29 10.84 1.03
CA GLY A 16 -16.50 11.21 2.43
C GLY A 16 -15.94 10.21 3.47
N LYS A 17 -15.73 10.72 4.69
CA LYS A 17 -15.39 9.97 5.91
C LYS A 17 -14.03 9.25 5.94
N GLY A 18 -13.08 9.56 5.04
CA GLY A 18 -11.69 9.09 5.15
C GLY A 18 -11.47 7.63 4.73
N ALA A 19 -12.48 6.96 4.18
CA ALA A 19 -12.31 5.65 3.55
C ALA A 19 -11.68 5.79 2.16
N TYR A 20 -10.81 4.85 1.79
CA TYR A 20 -10.19 4.81 0.47
C TYR A 20 -9.90 3.37 0.04
N TRP A 21 -9.87 3.15 -1.26
CA TRP A 21 -9.28 1.96 -1.86
C TRP A 21 -7.82 2.24 -2.22
N ARG A 22 -6.97 1.25 -2.02
CA ARG A 22 -5.59 1.26 -2.51
C ARG A 22 -5.26 -0.10 -3.08
N SER A 23 -4.51 -0.10 -4.16
CA SER A 23 -3.87 -1.28 -4.70
C SER A 23 -2.39 -0.97 -4.80
N SER A 24 -1.57 -1.76 -4.11
CA SER A 24 -0.12 -1.73 -4.22
C SER A 24 0.41 -3.12 -4.51
N ALA A 25 1.57 -3.17 -5.15
CA ALA A 25 2.27 -4.42 -5.39
C ALA A 25 3.76 -4.19 -5.42
N LEU A 26 4.54 -5.10 -4.85
CA LEU A 26 6.00 -5.09 -4.96
C LEU A 26 6.43 -6.10 -6.02
N TRP A 27 6.71 -5.59 -7.22
CA TRP A 27 7.20 -6.40 -8.33
C TRP A 27 8.71 -6.52 -8.25
N ASN A 28 9.20 -7.76 -8.19
CA ASN A 28 10.62 -8.06 -8.06
C ASN A 28 11.09 -8.79 -9.31
N PHE A 29 12.17 -8.31 -9.93
CA PHE A 29 12.79 -8.93 -11.09
C PHE A 29 14.28 -9.10 -10.82
N ASN A 30 14.72 -10.35 -10.71
CA ASN A 30 16.12 -10.69 -10.57
C ASN A 30 16.74 -10.79 -11.98
N THR A 31 17.59 -9.84 -12.33
CA THR A 31 18.16 -9.73 -13.69
C THR A 31 19.32 -10.69 -13.94
N GLU A 32 19.85 -11.35 -12.90
CA GLU A 32 20.90 -12.37 -13.03
C GLU A 32 20.32 -13.77 -13.26
N SER A 33 19.28 -14.15 -12.52
CA SER A 33 18.64 -15.48 -12.62
C SER A 33 17.42 -15.50 -13.53
N GLY A 34 16.87 -14.33 -13.89
CA GLY A 34 15.61 -14.20 -14.60
C GLY A 34 14.37 -14.49 -13.74
N ALA A 35 14.53 -14.80 -12.45
CA ALA A 35 13.41 -15.03 -11.54
C ALA A 35 12.62 -13.73 -11.33
N TYR A 36 11.28 -13.83 -11.27
CA TYR A 36 10.43 -12.67 -11.04
C TYR A 36 9.21 -13.03 -10.17
N ASN A 37 8.68 -12.01 -9.50
CA ASN A 37 7.48 -12.11 -8.67
C ASN A 37 6.64 -10.85 -8.82
N VAL A 38 5.42 -11.01 -9.33
CA VAL A 38 4.50 -9.93 -9.67
C VAL A 38 3.18 -10.15 -8.94
N PRO A 39 3.05 -9.67 -7.69
CA PRO A 39 1.80 -9.67 -6.97
C PRO A 39 0.84 -8.60 -7.48
N LEU A 40 -0.44 -8.80 -7.17
CA LEU A 40 -1.50 -7.82 -7.30
C LEU A 40 -2.24 -7.74 -5.96
N GLY A 41 -2.23 -6.55 -5.36
CA GLY A 41 -2.93 -6.25 -4.12
C GLY A 41 -4.26 -5.57 -4.37
N ILE A 42 -5.25 -5.87 -3.55
CA ILE A 42 -6.45 -5.04 -3.44
C ILE A 42 -6.74 -4.81 -1.97
N GLY A 43 -6.71 -3.54 -1.58
CA GLY A 43 -6.84 -3.16 -0.19
C GLY A 43 -7.75 -1.97 0.00
N ALA A 44 -8.21 -1.83 1.24
CA ALA A 44 -8.97 -0.68 1.67
C ALA A 44 -8.36 -0.14 2.96
N GLY A 45 -8.47 1.17 3.11
CA GLY A 45 -8.03 1.85 4.31
C GLY A 45 -9.05 2.87 4.79
N HIS A 46 -8.85 3.27 6.04
CA HIS A 46 -9.67 4.26 6.69
C HIS A 46 -8.79 5.17 7.54
N ALA A 47 -8.86 6.47 7.22
CA ALA A 47 -8.28 7.52 8.01
C ALA A 47 -9.34 8.10 8.96
N MET A 48 -9.12 7.91 10.26
CA MET A 48 -9.96 8.45 11.32
C MET A 48 -9.17 9.43 12.18
N LYS A 49 -9.83 10.51 12.62
CA LYS A 49 -9.23 11.50 13.51
C LYS A 49 -9.80 11.32 14.92
N VAL A 50 -8.91 11.10 15.89
CA VAL A 50 -9.23 11.05 17.32
C VAL A 50 -8.43 12.16 18.02
N ASN A 51 -9.12 13.18 18.52
CA ASN A 51 -8.51 14.38 19.11
C ASN A 51 -7.54 15.09 18.15
N LYS A 52 -6.24 15.09 18.48
CA LYS A 52 -5.15 15.70 17.69
C LYS A 52 -4.37 14.66 16.85
N ILE A 53 -4.80 13.40 16.88
CA ILE A 53 -4.13 12.28 16.22
C ILE A 53 -4.97 11.83 15.03
N VAL A 54 -4.33 11.63 13.89
CA VAL A 54 -4.93 11.00 12.70
C VAL A 54 -4.39 9.58 12.62
N PHE A 55 -5.27 8.61 12.76
CA PHE A 55 -4.97 7.19 12.55
C PHE A 55 -5.34 6.83 11.12
N ASN A 56 -4.38 6.28 10.39
CA ASN A 56 -4.62 5.66 9.10
C ASN A 56 -4.40 4.16 9.24
N MET A 57 -5.45 3.38 8.98
CA MET A 57 -5.42 1.92 9.00
C MET A 57 -5.61 1.41 7.58
N PHE A 58 -4.79 0.45 7.17
CA PHE A 58 -4.83 -0.10 5.83
C PHE A 58 -4.53 -1.59 5.82
N LEU A 59 -5.34 -2.35 5.07
CA LEU A 59 -5.16 -3.78 4.87
C LEU A 59 -5.27 -4.12 3.38
N GLU A 60 -4.32 -4.89 2.89
CA GLU A 60 -4.26 -5.34 1.49
C GLU A 60 -3.80 -6.79 1.40
N PRO A 61 -4.72 -7.75 1.16
CA PRO A 61 -4.32 -9.04 0.61
C PRO A 61 -3.65 -8.85 -0.77
N GLN A 62 -2.51 -9.51 -0.95
CA GLN A 62 -1.74 -9.53 -2.19
C GLN A 62 -1.61 -10.95 -2.71
N PHE A 63 -2.03 -11.18 -3.95
CA PHE A 63 -1.96 -12.48 -4.61
C PHE A 63 -0.93 -12.41 -5.72
N THR A 64 -0.06 -13.40 -5.82
CA THR A 64 0.92 -13.48 -6.89
C THR A 64 0.27 -14.08 -8.14
N PHE A 65 0.05 -13.26 -9.16
CA PHE A 65 -0.57 -13.72 -10.41
C PHE A 65 0.48 -14.22 -11.41
N LEU A 66 1.70 -13.65 -11.38
CA LEU A 66 2.79 -14.02 -12.28
C LEU A 66 4.07 -14.20 -11.47
N HIS A 67 4.66 -15.38 -11.54
CA HIS A 67 5.93 -15.68 -10.89
C HIS A 67 6.73 -16.72 -11.66
N TYR A 68 8.06 -16.63 -11.55
CA TYR A 68 8.99 -17.61 -12.11
C TYR A 68 10.21 -17.74 -11.20
N GLY A 69 10.68 -18.98 -11.06
CA GLY A 69 11.77 -19.35 -10.16
C GLY A 69 11.28 -20.09 -8.92
N ALA A 70 12.19 -20.85 -8.29
CA ALA A 70 11.86 -21.65 -7.12
C ALA A 70 11.58 -20.76 -5.88
N GLY A 71 10.56 -21.12 -5.11
CA GLY A 71 10.28 -20.49 -3.81
C GLY A 71 9.59 -19.12 -3.85
N GLN A 72 9.00 -18.73 -4.98
CA GLN A 72 8.25 -17.46 -5.04
C GLN A 72 6.96 -17.55 -4.22
N PRO A 73 6.65 -16.55 -3.37
CA PRO A 73 5.46 -16.57 -2.53
C PRO A 73 4.20 -16.40 -3.38
N ALA A 74 3.28 -17.36 -3.31
CA ALA A 74 2.02 -17.30 -4.05
C ALA A 74 1.02 -16.28 -3.48
N PHE A 75 1.13 -15.96 -2.20
CA PHE A 75 0.18 -15.12 -1.49
C PHE A 75 0.84 -14.43 -0.30
N ASN A 76 0.52 -13.15 -0.09
CA ASN A 76 1.05 -12.30 0.96
C ASN A 76 -0.05 -11.35 1.49
N TYR A 77 0.19 -10.76 2.66
CA TYR A 77 -0.63 -9.67 3.18
C TYR A 77 0.25 -8.46 3.45
N LEU A 78 -0.25 -7.29 3.11
CA LEU A 78 0.31 -6.02 3.51
C LEU A 78 -0.64 -5.36 4.49
N LEU A 79 -0.18 -5.23 5.74
CA LEU A 79 -0.87 -4.51 6.81
C LEU A 79 -0.05 -3.25 7.12
N GLU A 80 -0.72 -2.09 7.13
CA GLU A 80 -0.10 -0.81 7.41
C GLU A 80 -0.96 -0.03 8.40
N LEU A 81 -0.32 0.41 9.49
CA LEU A 81 -0.93 1.28 10.50
C LEU A 81 -0.02 2.49 10.68
N ILE A 82 -0.54 3.68 10.41
CA ILE A 82 0.18 4.94 10.59
C ILE A 82 -0.59 5.83 11.56
N ALA A 83 0.08 6.31 12.60
CA ALA A 83 -0.45 7.32 13.52
C ALA A 83 0.31 8.63 13.34
N ASN A 84 -0.37 9.64 12.79
CA ASN A 84 0.20 10.97 12.61
C ASN A 84 -0.28 11.92 13.71
N PHE A 85 0.66 12.55 14.41
CA PHE A 85 0.38 13.66 15.32
C PHE A 85 0.25 14.94 14.51
N LYS A 86 -0.96 15.48 14.41
CA LYS A 86 -1.13 16.82 13.85
C LYS A 86 -0.83 17.83 14.96
N LEU A 87 0.40 18.34 14.99
CA LEU A 87 0.70 19.60 15.69
C LEU A 87 -0.17 20.68 15.03
N LEU A 88 -1.20 21.13 15.73
CA LEU A 88 -2.07 22.21 15.26
C LEU A 88 -1.27 23.52 15.38
N ILE A 89 -0.38 23.77 14.41
CA ILE A 89 -0.10 25.15 14.00
C ILE A 89 -1.27 25.53 13.10
N ASN A 90 -1.89 26.66 13.42
CA ASN A 90 -3.20 27.10 12.98
C ASN A 90 -3.20 27.49 11.48
N CYS A 91 -3.07 26.52 10.57
CA CYS A 91 -3.17 26.77 9.14
C CYS A 91 -4.32 25.95 8.53
N GLN A 92 -5.46 26.63 8.43
CA GLN A 92 -6.65 26.20 7.70
C GLN A 92 -6.31 26.17 6.19
N TYR A 93 -6.02 24.99 5.64
CA TYR A 93 -6.22 24.76 4.21
C TYR A 93 -7.25 23.64 4.05
N LYS A 94 -8.51 24.07 3.90
CA LYS A 94 -9.56 23.29 3.25
C LYS A 94 -9.18 23.20 1.78
N VAL A 95 -8.89 22.00 1.30
CA VAL A 95 -9.02 21.67 -0.11
C VAL A 95 -10.25 20.76 -0.18
N PHE A 96 -11.38 21.35 -0.54
CA PHE A 96 -12.50 20.68 -1.19
C PHE A 96 -12.39 21.02 -2.66
#